data_AF-A0A353WJL5-F1
#
_entry.id   AF-A0A353WJL5-F1
#
_cell.length_a   1.000
_cell.length_b   1.000
_cell.length_c   1.000
_cell.angle_alpha   90.00
_cell.angle_beta   90.00
_cell.angle_gamma   90.00
#
_symmetry.space_group_name_H-M   'P 1'
#
loop_
_entity.id
_entity.type
_entity.pdbx_description
1 polymer ?
#
loop_
_entity_poly.entity_id
_entity_poly.type
_entity_poly.pdbx_seq_one_letter_code
_entity_poly.pdbx_strand_id
1 'polypeptide(L)'
;MQECILSNRWYDEDSKMVDTLGVIQSLSKYEQEELGIILIQLVNLLRKNRNEDAIPISIGKDRVLGLYKASNKRRWYDKHPVLMSAMNTLSTLPVNDCNAIIEGMLETLYEQELN
;
A
#
# COMPACT_ATOMS: atom_id res chain seq x y z
N MET A 1 -23.21 -6.90 -15.61
CA MET A 1 -23.50 -6.15 -14.36
C MET A 1 -22.16 -5.87 -13.69
N GLN A 2 -21.71 -4.62 -13.72
CA GLN A 2 -20.51 -4.19 -13.01
C GLN A 2 -20.78 -4.30 -11.50
N GLU A 3 -20.09 -5.22 -10.84
CA GLU A 3 -20.12 -5.30 -9.38
C GLU A 3 -19.50 -4.00 -8.85
N CYS A 4 -20.31 -3.19 -8.17
CA CYS A 4 -19.83 -2.06 -7.38
C CYS A 4 -18.88 -2.61 -6.31
N ILE A 5 -17.58 -2.57 -6.60
CA ILE A 5 -16.51 -2.92 -5.68
C ILE A 5 -16.59 -1.92 -4.53
N LEU A 6 -17.07 -2.39 -3.38
CA LEU A 6 -17.15 -1.70 -2.10
C LEU A 6 -15.92 -0.80 -1.88
N SER A 7 -16.13 0.52 -1.93
CA SER A 7 -15.13 1.51 -1.53
C SER A 7 -14.86 1.35 -0.03
N ASN A 8 -13.65 0.94 0.34
CA ASN A 8 -13.27 0.78 1.75
C ASN A 8 -11.77 0.93 1.99
N ARG A 9 -10.94 0.92 0.94
CA ARG A 9 -9.53 1.27 1.05
C ARG A 9 -9.38 2.77 0.79
N TRP A 10 -8.41 3.39 1.48
CA TRP A 10 -8.15 4.83 1.41
C TRP A 10 -7.84 5.34 0.00
N TYR A 11 -7.44 4.45 -0.91
CA TYR A 11 -7.11 4.77 -2.30
C TYR A 11 -8.24 4.46 -3.30
N ASP A 12 -9.34 3.80 -2.90
CA ASP A 12 -10.39 3.36 -3.86
C ASP A 12 -11.14 4.54 -4.49
N GLU A 13 -11.14 5.71 -3.84
CA GLU A 13 -11.83 6.92 -4.30
C GLU A 13 -10.90 7.84 -5.12
N ASP A 14 -9.60 7.55 -5.15
CA ASP A 14 -8.61 8.32 -5.89
C ASP A 14 -8.24 7.60 -7.19
N SER A 15 -8.71 8.13 -8.33
CA SER A 15 -8.46 7.54 -9.64
C SER A 15 -6.98 7.41 -9.97
N LYS A 16 -6.15 8.37 -9.54
CA LYS A 16 -4.70 8.34 -9.78
C LYS A 16 -4.06 7.17 -9.04
N MET A 17 -4.49 6.92 -7.80
CA MET A 17 -4.00 5.80 -7.00
C MET A 17 -4.47 4.45 -7.53
N VAL A 18 -5.69 4.39 -8.06
CA VAL A 18 -6.21 3.19 -8.73
C VAL A 18 -5.37 2.88 -9.97
N ASP A 19 -5.08 3.89 -10.80
CA ASP A 19 -4.24 3.73 -11.99
C ASP A 19 -2.82 3.31 -11.62
N THR A 20 -2.26 3.90 -10.55
CA THR A 20 -0.96 3.52 -9.97
C THR A 20 -0.90 2.03 -9.63
N LEU A 21 -1.91 1.54 -8.90
CA LEU A 21 -1.99 0.14 -8.52
C LEU A 21 -2.18 -0.76 -9.74
N GLY A 22 -2.80 -0.26 -10.81
CA GLY A 22 -2.86 -0.92 -12.12
C GLY A 22 -1.49 -1.09 -12.77
N VAL A 23 -0.63 -0.07 -12.71
CA VAL A 23 0.76 -0.17 -13.19
C VAL A 23 1.53 -1.20 -12.38
N ILE A 24 1.46 -1.14 -11.05
CA ILE A 24 2.13 -2.12 -10.18
C ILE A 24 1.62 -3.54 -10.47
N GLN A 25 0.33 -3.71 -10.77
CA GLN A 25 -0.25 -5.00 -11.15
C GLN A 25 0.32 -5.54 -12.48
N SER A 26 0.72 -4.65 -13.39
CA SER A 26 1.28 -5.03 -14.70
C SER A 26 2.77 -5.42 -14.65
N LEU A 27 3.48 -5.04 -13.57
CA LEU A 27 4.87 -5.44 -13.34
C LEU A 27 5.02 -6.97 -13.22
N SER A 28 6.22 -7.47 -13.46
CA SER A 28 6.53 -8.89 -13.24
C SER A 28 6.40 -9.25 -11.76
N LYS A 29 6.22 -10.55 -11.46
CA LYS A 29 6.13 -11.02 -10.07
C LYS A 29 7.37 -10.69 -9.25
N TYR A 30 8.54 -10.67 -9.89
CA TYR A 30 9.80 -10.31 -9.24
C TYR A 30 9.81 -8.84 -8.83
N GLU A 31 9.48 -7.93 -9.75
CA GLU A 31 9.40 -6.49 -9.49
C GLU A 31 8.33 -6.16 -8.45
N GLN A 32 7.18 -6.85 -8.52
CA GLN A 32 6.13 -6.74 -7.50
C GLN A 32 6.63 -7.13 -6.10
N GLU A 33 7.43 -8.19 -6.00
CA GLU A 33 7.99 -8.64 -4.73
C GLU A 33 9.04 -7.65 -4.19
N GLU A 34 9.95 -7.19 -5.05
CA GLU A 34 10.97 -6.19 -4.73
C GLU A 34 10.32 -4.88 -4.25
N LEU A 35 9.31 -4.41 -4.98
CA LEU A 35 8.54 -3.21 -4.65
C LEU A 35 7.85 -3.35 -3.28
N GLY A 36 7.28 -4.52 -2.99
CA GLY A 36 6.67 -4.80 -1.69
C GLY A 36 7.68 -4.75 -0.53
N ILE A 37 8.91 -5.24 -0.73
CA ILE A 37 9.98 -5.16 0.27
C ILE A 37 10.38 -3.70 0.50
N ILE A 38 10.60 -2.94 -0.58
CA ILE A 38 10.98 -1.52 -0.52
C ILE A 38 9.91 -0.71 0.23
N LEU A 39 8.62 -0.94 -0.06
CA LEU A 39 7.51 -0.29 0.63
C LEU A 39 7.57 -0.51 2.15
N ILE A 40 7.77 -1.75 2.59
CA ILE A 40 7.86 -2.08 4.02
C ILE A 40 9.06 -1.36 4.65
N GLN A 41 10.21 -1.36 3.98
CA GLN A 41 11.42 -0.68 4.45
C GLN A 41 11.21 0.83 4.58
N LEU A 42 10.60 1.47 3.58
CA LEU A 42 10.33 2.90 3.56
C LEU A 42 9.38 3.30 4.70
N VAL A 43 8.29 2.55 4.91
CA VAL A 43 7.36 2.80 6.02
C VAL A 43 8.07 2.66 7.37
N ASN A 44 8.92 1.64 7.54
CA ASN A 44 9.69 1.47 8.77
C ASN A 44 10.72 2.60 8.98
N LEU A 45 11.37 3.07 7.90
CA LEU A 45 12.29 4.20 7.96
C LEU A 45 11.57 5.50 8.35
N LEU A 46 10.39 5.75 7.80
CA LEU A 46 9.57 6.92 8.15
C LEU A 46 9.16 6.91 9.62
N ARG A 47 8.71 5.77 10.14
CA ARG A 47 8.39 5.61 11.57
C ARG A 47 9.60 5.89 12.46
N LYS A 48 10.76 5.31 12.10
CA LYS A 48 12.02 5.54 12.82
C LYS A 48 12.41 7.02 12.82
N ASN A 49 12.30 7.70 11.68
CA ASN A 49 12.61 9.13 11.56
C ASN A 49 11.67 10.03 12.37
N ARG A 50 10.43 9.58 12.62
CA ARG A 50 9.45 10.30 13.45
C ARG A 50 9.57 9.99 14.95
N ASN A 51 10.55 9.19 15.38
CA ASN A 51 10.62 8.60 16.72
C ASN A 51 9.30 7.91 17.12
N GLU A 52 8.56 7.36 16.15
CA GLU A 52 7.38 6.52 16.37
C GLU A 52 7.79 5.08 16.76
N ASP A 53 8.83 4.93 17.59
CA ASP A 53 9.29 3.62 18.08
C ASP A 53 8.25 2.97 19.02
N ALA A 54 7.33 3.78 19.54
CA ALA A 54 6.14 3.31 20.23
C ALA A 54 5.06 2.98 19.20
N ILE A 55 4.98 1.71 18.79
CA ILE A 55 3.71 1.16 18.29
C ILE A 55 2.67 1.49 19.36
N PRO A 56 1.63 2.29 19.08
CA PRO A 56 0.62 2.55 20.10
C PRO A 56 0.03 1.20 20.50
N ILE A 57 0.13 0.86 21.79
CA ILE A 57 -0.32 -0.41 22.39
C ILE A 57 -1.80 -0.68 22.05
N SER A 58 -2.54 0.38 21.69
CA SER A 58 -3.85 0.32 21.07
C SER A 58 -3.74 0.60 19.55
N ILE A 59 -3.75 -0.47 18.75
CA ILE A 59 -4.22 -0.41 17.37
C ILE A 59 -5.71 -0.02 17.46
N GLY A 60 -6.04 1.27 17.28
CA GLY A 60 -7.43 1.74 17.40
C GLY A 60 -8.42 0.88 16.59
N LYS A 61 -9.69 0.82 17.01
CA LYS A 61 -10.73 -0.07 16.44
C LYS A 61 -10.75 -0.10 14.90
N ASP A 62 -10.55 1.04 14.26
CA ASP A 62 -10.54 1.16 12.80
C ASP A 62 -9.38 0.40 12.13
N ARG A 63 -8.20 0.38 12.76
CA ARG A 63 -7.04 -0.37 12.26
C ARG A 63 -7.20 -1.88 12.49
N VAL A 64 -7.82 -2.31 13.60
CA VAL A 64 -8.16 -3.73 13.82
C VAL A 64 -9.20 -4.21 12.79
N LEU A 65 -10.21 -3.40 12.52
CA LEU A 65 -11.18 -3.66 11.45
C LEU A 65 -10.51 -3.70 10.07
N GLY A 66 -9.51 -2.86 9.82
CA GLY A 66 -8.69 -2.91 8.60
C GLY A 66 -7.93 -4.24 8.44
N LEU A 67 -7.31 -4.73 9.51
CA LEU A 67 -6.62 -6.04 9.53
C LEU A 67 -7.61 -7.20 9.38
N TYR A 68 -8.76 -7.13 10.03
CA TYR A 68 -9.83 -8.13 9.89
C TYR A 68 -10.41 -8.15 8.47
N LYS A 69 -10.69 -7.00 7.87
CA LYS A 69 -11.13 -6.91 6.46
C LYS A 69 -10.06 -7.39 5.49
N ALA A 70 -8.76 -7.21 5.80
CA ALA A 70 -7.65 -7.72 5.00
C ALA A 70 -7.60 -9.27 4.98
N SER A 71 -8.22 -9.97 5.94
CA SER A 71 -8.29 -11.44 5.92
C SER A 71 -9.14 -12.00 4.78
N ASN A 72 -9.96 -11.17 4.12
CA ASN A 72 -10.85 -11.61 3.03
C ASN A 72 -10.15 -11.76 1.67
N LYS A 73 -8.85 -11.48 1.55
CA LYS A 73 -8.01 -11.73 0.35
C LYS A 73 -8.68 -11.44 -1.02
N ARG A 74 -9.44 -10.35 -1.12
CA ARG A 74 -10.25 -10.06 -2.31
C ARG A 74 -9.48 -9.35 -3.41
N ARG A 75 -8.42 -8.62 -3.08
CA ARG A 75 -7.65 -7.80 -4.02
C ARG A 75 -6.57 -8.66 -4.68
N TRP A 76 -6.15 -8.27 -5.90
CA TRP A 76 -5.16 -9.02 -6.67
C TRP A 76 -3.83 -9.18 -5.90
N TYR A 77 -3.42 -8.14 -5.17
CA TYR A 77 -2.20 -8.13 -4.37
C TYR A 77 -2.33 -8.91 -3.06
N ASP A 78 -3.55 -9.20 -2.57
CA ASP A 78 -3.74 -10.00 -1.35
C ASP A 78 -3.31 -11.47 -1.55
N LYS A 79 -3.20 -11.91 -2.82
CA LYS A 79 -2.68 -13.24 -3.18
C LYS A 79 -1.16 -13.33 -3.08
N HIS A 80 -0.47 -12.19 -3.01
CA HIS A 80 0.98 -12.11 -2.92
C HIS A 80 1.38 -11.73 -1.47
N PRO A 81 1.97 -12.63 -0.67
CA PRO A 81 2.19 -12.39 0.75
C PRO A 81 2.97 -11.11 1.05
N VAL A 82 4.00 -10.81 0.25
CA VAL A 82 4.85 -9.62 0.40
C VAL A 82 4.07 -8.34 0.10
N LEU A 83 3.38 -8.25 -1.04
CA LEU A 83 2.57 -7.07 -1.36
C LEU A 83 1.38 -6.88 -0.41
N MET A 84 0.73 -7.97 0.00
CA MET A 84 -0.30 -7.90 1.04
C MET A 84 0.25 -7.29 2.33
N SER A 85 1.42 -7.75 2.76
CA SER A 85 2.11 -7.21 3.94
C SER A 85 2.47 -5.73 3.74
N ALA A 86 2.98 -5.37 2.56
CA ALA A 86 3.33 -4.00 2.21
C ALA A 86 2.10 -3.08 2.25
N MET A 87 1.00 -3.44 1.61
CA MET A 87 -0.24 -2.66 1.60
C MET A 87 -0.86 -2.52 2.99
N ASN A 88 -0.79 -3.58 3.81
CA ASN A 88 -1.25 -3.51 5.19
C ASN A 88 -0.36 -2.60 6.05
N THR A 89 0.96 -2.69 5.85
CA THR A 89 1.95 -1.86 6.54
C THR A 89 1.78 -0.39 6.17
N LEU A 90 1.62 -0.09 4.88
CA LEU A 90 1.35 1.25 4.38
C LEU A 90 0.05 1.81 4.98
N SER A 91 -1.02 1.01 5.02
CA SER A 91 -2.34 1.41 5.56
C SER A 91 -2.32 1.76 7.07
N THR A 92 -1.19 1.59 7.74
CA THR A 92 -1.03 2.05 9.13
C THR A 92 -0.60 3.52 9.23
N LEU A 93 -0.12 4.12 8.14
CA LEU A 93 0.26 5.53 8.10
C LEU A 93 -0.97 6.43 7.91
N PRO A 94 -0.87 7.72 8.24
CA PRO A 94 -1.83 8.73 7.80
C PRO A 94 -2.04 8.69 6.27
N VAL A 95 -3.27 8.90 5.80
CA VAL A 95 -3.62 8.81 4.37
C VAL A 95 -2.70 9.68 3.50
N ASN A 96 -2.39 10.90 3.92
CA ASN A 96 -1.50 11.79 3.18
C ASN A 96 -0.09 11.20 2.99
N ASP A 97 0.44 10.47 3.98
CA ASP A 97 1.75 9.82 3.86
C ASP A 97 1.66 8.62 2.92
N CYS A 98 0.57 7.86 3.00
CA CYS A 98 0.32 6.76 2.07
C CYS A 98 0.28 7.26 0.62
N ASN A 99 -0.42 8.37 0.38
CA ASN A 99 -0.53 9.02 -0.93
C ASN A 99 0.86 9.43 -1.43
N ALA A 100 1.61 10.17 -0.63
CA ALA A 100 2.92 10.69 -1.00
C ALA A 100 3.93 9.58 -1.35
N ILE A 101 3.89 8.46 -0.60
CA ILE A 101 4.74 7.31 -0.88
C ILE A 101 4.38 6.67 -2.22
N ILE A 102 3.10 6.40 -2.47
CA ILE A 102 2.67 5.75 -3.71
C ILE A 102 2.93 6.64 -4.93
N GLU A 103 2.65 7.95 -4.82
CA GLU A 103 2.92 8.91 -5.89
C GLU A 103 4.41 9.04 -6.19
N GLY A 104 5.25 9.20 -5.16
CA GLY A 104 6.70 9.29 -5.34
C GLY A 104 7.28 8.03 -5.98
N MET A 105 6.74 6.85 -5.67
CA MET A 105 7.18 5.60 -6.32
C MET A 105 6.83 5.56 -7.81
N LEU A 106 5.66 6.03 -8.21
CA LEU A 106 5.34 6.12 -9.64
C LEU A 106 6.29 7.04 -10.38
N GLU A 107 6.56 8.21 -9.82
CA GLU A 107 7.47 9.18 -10.44
C GLU A 107 8.84 8.53 -10.66
N THR A 108 9.37 7.80 -9.68
CA THR A 108 10.64 7.08 -9.84
C THR A 108 10.59 5.93 -10.86
N LEU A 109 9.46 5.23 -10.99
CA LEU A 109 9.31 4.14 -11.95
C LEU A 109 9.17 4.67 -13.38
N TYR A 110 8.44 5.77 -13.58
CA TYR A 110 8.33 6.43 -14.89
C TYR A 110 9.63 7.09 -15.33
N GLU A 111 10.43 7.63 -14.40
CA GLU A 111 11.76 8.19 -14.73
C GLU A 111 12.78 7.13 -15.18
N GLN A 112 12.57 5.85 -14.82
CA GLN A 112 13.42 4.75 -15.27
C GLN A 112 13.05 4.20 -16.65
N GLU A 113 11.84 4.45 -17.17
CA GLU A 113 11.46 4.09 -18.54
C GLU A 113 11.90 5.12 -19.59
N LEU A 114 12.30 6.32 -19.16
CA LEU A 114 12.71 7.43 -20.02
C LEU A 114 14.23 7.61 -20.17
N ASN A 115 15.03 6.77 -19.49
CA ASN A 115 16.50 6.73 -19.59
C ASN A 115 16.98 5.35 -20.07
#